data_AF-A0A954D313-F1
#
_entry.id   AF-A0A954D313-F1
#
_cell.length_a   1.000
_cell.length_b   1.000
_cell.length_c   1.000
_cell.angle_alpha   90.00
_cell.angle_beta   90.00
_cell.angle_gamma   90.00
#
_symmetry.space_group_name_H-M   'P 1'
#
loop_
_entity.id
_entity.type
_entity.pdbx_description
1 polymer ?
#
loop_
_entity_poly.entity_id
_entity_poly.type
_entity_poly.pdbx_seq_one_letter_code
_entity_poly.pdbx_strand_id
1 'polypeptide(L)'
;MFHFTAFGATQTRVPPGGFTALTLFGGAEIRLPTLAERIVHRRRQRTVEPSRWDRWLGRDQGIVVTLFGGTGLIAPTLVEEYAALRNLVQSGVVPRDECRALLEDLMGSSAGSQEISRWTLFGGSSLESPSAKTETKSLQAAEQAGVITPEIRRDLAQAIGCPMHTAAEIVSRAALV
;
A
#
# COMPACT_ATOMS: atom_id res chain seq x y z
N MET A 1 7.79 10.67 -8.01
CA MET A 1 7.95 9.90 -9.28
C MET A 1 6.85 10.32 -10.25
N PHE A 2 7.14 10.47 -11.55
CA PHE A 2 6.12 10.76 -12.57
C PHE A 2 5.92 9.51 -13.46
N HIS A 3 4.67 9.12 -13.68
CA HIS A 3 4.27 8.01 -14.54
C HIS A 3 3.30 8.51 -15.59
N PHE A 4 3.53 8.18 -16.85
CA PHE A 4 2.73 8.64 -17.98
C PHE A 4 2.38 7.48 -18.89
N THR A 5 1.09 7.29 -19.11
CA THR A 5 0.54 6.28 -20.02
C THR A 5 -0.33 7.00 -21.04
N ALA A 6 0.00 6.90 -22.33
CA ALA A 6 -0.75 7.58 -23.40
C ALA A 6 -1.59 6.65 -24.27
N PHE A 7 -1.21 5.37 -24.36
CA PHE A 7 -1.91 4.34 -25.13
C PHE A 7 -1.61 2.96 -24.52
N GLY A 8 -2.64 2.15 -24.31
CA GLY A 8 -2.52 0.75 -23.86
C GLY A 8 -2.86 0.51 -22.39
N ALA A 9 -2.60 -0.73 -21.94
CA ALA A 9 -2.76 -1.16 -20.55
C ALA A 9 -1.38 -1.24 -19.88
N THR A 10 -1.18 -0.52 -18.79
CA THR A 10 0.10 -0.54 -18.03
C THR A 10 -0.14 -1.02 -16.61
N GLN A 11 0.69 -1.95 -16.14
CA GLN A 11 0.79 -2.32 -14.74
C GLN A 11 2.03 -1.66 -14.15
N THR A 12 1.85 -0.82 -13.14
CA THR A 12 2.97 -0.16 -12.45
C THR A 12 2.81 -0.24 -10.95
N ARG A 13 3.92 -0.25 -10.23
CA ARG A 13 3.95 -0.17 -8.78
C ARG A 13 4.42 1.22 -8.39
N VAL A 14 3.63 1.92 -7.57
CA VAL A 14 3.99 3.27 -7.13
C VAL A 14 4.87 3.23 -5.87
N PRO A 15 5.79 4.20 -5.74
CA PRO A 15 6.62 4.29 -4.55
C PRO A 15 5.77 4.70 -3.31
N PRO A 16 6.25 4.42 -2.09
CA PRO A 16 5.59 4.78 -0.84
C PRO A 16 5.55 6.29 -0.50
N GLY A 17 6.02 7.16 -1.40
CA GLY A 17 5.97 8.62 -1.26
C GLY A 17 5.22 9.27 -2.42
N GLY A 18 5.38 10.59 -2.61
CA GLY A 18 4.66 11.31 -3.66
C GLY A 18 4.90 10.77 -5.06
N PHE A 19 3.79 10.50 -5.74
CA PHE A 19 3.78 10.09 -7.14
C PHE A 19 2.73 10.87 -7.91
N THR A 20 2.98 11.05 -9.20
CA THR A 20 2.00 11.61 -10.13
C THR A 20 1.86 10.63 -11.28
N ALA A 21 0.67 10.07 -11.44
CA ALA A 21 0.32 9.21 -12.57
C ALA A 21 -0.64 9.95 -13.49
N LEU A 22 -0.30 10.06 -14.77
CA LEU A 22 -1.14 10.66 -15.80
C LEU A 22 -1.47 9.61 -16.85
N THR A 23 -2.75 9.31 -17.01
CA THR A 23 -3.27 8.40 -18.04
C THR A 23 -4.03 9.20 -19.09
N LEU A 24 -3.50 9.24 -20.30
CA LEU A 24 -4.18 9.68 -21.52
C LEU A 24 -4.56 8.43 -22.30
N PHE A 25 -5.81 8.32 -22.76
CA PHE A 25 -6.31 7.27 -23.66
C PHE A 25 -5.85 5.84 -23.34
N GLY A 26 -6.42 5.19 -22.32
CA GLY A 26 -6.12 3.77 -22.05
C GLY A 26 -6.52 3.26 -20.67
N GLY A 27 -5.81 2.21 -20.22
CA GLY A 27 -5.97 1.59 -18.92
C GLY A 27 -4.67 1.64 -18.11
N ALA A 28 -4.74 2.00 -16.83
CA ALA A 28 -3.62 1.89 -15.92
C ALA A 28 -4.02 1.13 -14.65
N GLU A 29 -3.28 0.08 -14.34
CA GLU A 29 -3.39 -0.66 -13.08
C GLU A 29 -2.18 -0.28 -12.22
N ILE A 30 -2.45 0.47 -11.15
CA ILE A 30 -1.43 1.02 -10.28
C ILE A 30 -1.49 0.26 -8.95
N ARG A 31 -0.48 -0.55 -8.67
CA ARG A 31 -0.34 -1.24 -7.39
C ARG A 31 0.20 -0.29 -6.33
N LEU A 32 -0.53 -0.21 -5.21
CA LEU A 32 -0.15 0.56 -4.04
C LEU A 32 1.01 -0.10 -3.28
N PRO A 33 1.82 0.71 -2.56
CA PRO A 33 2.89 0.22 -1.70
C PRO A 33 2.34 -0.55 -0.50
N THR A 34 3.13 -1.49 0.03
CA THR A 34 2.79 -2.20 1.27
C THR A 34 3.09 -1.35 2.51
N LEU A 35 2.50 -1.70 3.65
CA LEU A 35 2.83 -1.10 4.96
C LEU A 35 4.33 -1.14 5.23
N ALA A 36 5.00 -2.25 4.91
CA ALA A 36 6.45 -2.38 5.08
C ALA A 36 7.24 -1.30 4.31
N GLU A 37 6.86 -1.05 3.05
CA GLU A 37 7.49 -0.01 2.22
C GLU A 37 7.23 1.38 2.77
N ARG A 38 6.01 1.61 3.28
CA ARG A 38 5.60 2.87 3.91
C ARG A 38 6.36 3.11 5.22
N ILE A 39 6.61 2.09 6.04
CA ILE A 39 7.43 2.18 7.26
C ILE A 39 8.85 2.59 6.91
N VAL A 40 9.47 1.92 5.93
CA VAL A 40 10.83 2.26 5.48
C VAL A 40 10.89 3.69 4.96
N HIS A 41 9.87 4.12 4.20
CA HIS A 41 9.78 5.48 3.70
C HIS A 41 9.66 6.50 4.84
N ARG A 42 8.75 6.25 5.79
CA ARG A 42 8.53 7.12 6.95
C ARG A 42 9.79 7.28 7.80
N ARG A 43 10.55 6.19 7.98
CA ARG A 43 11.84 6.22 8.67
C ARG A 43 12.87 7.11 7.96
N ARG A 44 12.94 7.01 6.62
CA ARG A 44 13.81 7.88 5.79
C ARG A 44 13.37 9.35 5.84
N GLN A 45 12.07 9.62 5.93
CA GLN A 45 11.56 10.98 6.08
C GLN A 45 11.86 11.56 7.47
N ARG A 46 11.84 10.76 8.54
CA ARG A 46 12.25 11.26 9.88
C ARG A 46 13.70 11.74 9.92
N THR A 47 14.55 11.27 9.00
CA THR A 47 15.95 11.69 8.89
C THR A 47 16.15 12.93 8.01
N VAL A 48 15.13 13.35 7.25
CA VAL A 48 15.19 14.51 6.34
C VAL A 48 13.95 15.36 6.58
N GLU A 49 14.07 16.46 7.33
CA GLU A 49 12.93 17.36 7.56
C GLU A 49 12.33 17.80 6.21
N PRO A 50 11.03 17.51 5.94
CA PRO A 50 10.42 17.90 4.69
C PRO A 50 10.36 19.44 4.65
N SER A 51 10.89 20.00 3.57
CA SER A 51 10.88 21.45 3.37
C SER A 51 9.42 21.96 3.38
N ARG A 52 9.22 23.21 3.82
CA ARG A 52 7.88 23.82 3.80
C ARG A 52 7.25 23.82 2.41
N TRP A 53 8.08 23.84 1.36
CA TRP A 53 7.66 23.73 -0.03
C TRP A 53 7.19 22.33 -0.41
N ASP A 54 7.84 21.28 0.09
CA ASP A 54 7.40 19.90 -0.18
C ASP A 54 6.03 19.60 0.43
N ARG A 55 5.77 20.14 1.63
CA ARG A 55 4.44 20.06 2.27
C ARG A 55 3.39 20.86 1.50
N TRP A 56 3.71 22.08 1.06
CA TRP A 56 2.77 22.93 0.33
C TRP A 56 2.43 22.36 -1.06
N LEU A 57 3.40 21.78 -1.75
CA LEU A 57 3.21 21.13 -3.06
C LEU A 57 2.55 19.75 -2.97
N GLY A 58 2.25 19.26 -1.76
CA GLY A 58 1.68 17.93 -1.58
C GLY A 58 2.61 16.82 -2.10
N ARG A 59 3.93 17.00 -2.02
CA ARG A 59 4.92 16.00 -2.49
C ARG A 59 4.94 14.70 -1.68
N ASP A 60 4.19 14.65 -0.58
CA ASP A 60 3.94 13.43 0.16
C ASP A 60 2.64 12.72 -0.26
N GLN A 61 1.84 13.32 -1.15
CA GLN A 61 0.56 12.79 -1.63
C GLN A 61 0.71 12.16 -3.01
N GLY A 62 -0.09 11.11 -3.26
CA GLY A 62 -0.26 10.53 -4.59
C GLY A 62 -1.25 11.34 -5.41
N ILE A 63 -0.95 11.62 -6.67
CA ILE A 63 -1.86 12.26 -7.60
C ILE A 63 -2.06 11.32 -8.79
N VAL A 64 -3.32 11.01 -9.10
CA VAL A 64 -3.72 10.23 -10.26
C VAL A 64 -4.64 11.09 -11.12
N VAL A 65 -4.23 11.37 -12.35
CA VAL A 65 -5.00 12.12 -13.33
C VAL A 65 -5.32 11.20 -14.50
N THR A 66 -6.60 11.01 -14.79
CA THR A 66 -7.09 10.20 -15.92
C THR A 66 -7.88 11.10 -16.85
N LEU A 67 -7.36 11.39 -18.04
CA LEU A 67 -8.09 12.25 -19.00
C LEU A 67 -9.08 11.45 -19.83
N PHE A 68 -8.68 10.31 -20.38
CA PHE A 68 -9.53 9.44 -21.20
C PHE A 68 -9.23 7.97 -20.89
N GLY A 69 -10.16 7.24 -20.27
CA GLY A 69 -10.02 5.80 -19.99
C GLY A 69 -10.20 5.41 -18.53
N GLY A 70 -9.44 4.42 -18.05
CA GLY A 70 -9.62 3.82 -16.72
C GLY A 70 -8.33 3.73 -15.93
N THR A 71 -8.33 4.15 -14.66
CA THR A 71 -7.21 3.91 -13.74
C THR A 71 -7.67 3.16 -12.49
N GLY A 72 -7.25 1.90 -12.36
CA GLY A 72 -7.49 1.06 -11.18
C GLY A 72 -6.30 1.12 -10.23
N LEU A 73 -6.52 1.60 -9.01
CA LEU A 73 -5.55 1.48 -7.92
C LEU A 73 -5.78 0.13 -7.23
N ILE A 74 -4.78 -0.73 -7.17
CA ILE A 74 -4.89 -2.05 -6.57
C ILE A 74 -4.18 -2.03 -5.20
N ALA A 75 -4.96 -2.21 -4.13
CA ALA A 75 -4.39 -2.38 -2.80
C ALA A 75 -3.73 -3.77 -2.67
N PRO A 76 -2.63 -3.89 -1.91
CA PRO A 76 -2.01 -5.18 -1.64
C PRO A 76 -2.94 -6.09 -0.84
N THR A 77 -2.78 -7.40 -1.04
CA THR A 77 -3.49 -8.43 -0.26
C THR A 77 -2.95 -8.54 1.16
N LEU A 78 -3.73 -9.14 2.07
CA LEU A 78 -3.29 -9.40 3.44
C LEU A 78 -2.02 -10.26 3.50
N VAL A 79 -1.88 -11.20 2.56
CA VAL A 79 -0.67 -12.03 2.44
C VAL A 79 0.54 -11.21 2.01
N GLU A 80 0.38 -10.33 1.02
CA GLU A 80 1.47 -9.45 0.55
C GLU A 80 1.91 -8.50 1.66
N GLU A 81 0.96 -7.95 2.40
CA GLU A 81 1.24 -7.10 3.57
C GLU A 81 1.99 -7.86 4.67
N TYR A 82 1.50 -9.04 5.03
CA TYR A 82 2.16 -9.91 6.01
C TYR A 82 3.58 -10.28 5.58
N ALA A 83 3.76 -10.75 4.34
CA ALA A 83 5.05 -11.21 3.84
C ALA A 83 6.05 -10.05 3.78
N ALA A 84 5.62 -8.88 3.29
CA ALA A 84 6.47 -7.70 3.23
C ALA A 84 6.88 -7.23 4.63
N LEU A 85 5.96 -7.22 5.59
CA LEU A 85 6.24 -6.79 6.96
C LEU A 85 7.13 -7.78 7.71
N ARG A 86 6.88 -9.08 7.56
CA ARG A 86 7.73 -10.14 8.11
C ARG A 86 9.15 -10.05 7.57
N ASN A 87 9.29 -9.88 6.26
CA ASN A 87 10.60 -9.72 5.60
C ASN A 87 11.32 -8.47 6.12
N LEU A 88 10.61 -7.35 6.32
CA LEU A 88 11.18 -6.13 6.88
C LEU A 88 11.76 -6.39 8.28
N VAL A 89 11.01 -7.07 9.15
CA VAL A 89 11.43 -7.40 10.52
C VAL A 89 12.61 -8.36 10.52
N GLN A 90 12.53 -9.43 9.71
CA GLN A 90 13.59 -10.45 9.61
C GLN A 90 14.88 -9.90 9.01
N SER A 91 14.79 -8.94 8.09
CA SER A 91 15.96 -8.31 7.49
C SER A 91 16.77 -7.45 8.46
N GLY A 92 16.20 -7.09 9.63
CA GLY A 92 16.82 -6.19 10.59
C GLY A 92 16.96 -4.75 10.08
N VAL A 93 16.44 -4.42 8.88
CA VAL A 93 16.48 -3.07 8.33
C VAL A 93 15.82 -2.09 9.28
N VAL A 94 14.69 -2.46 9.90
CA VAL A 94 14.02 -1.69 10.96
C VAL A 94 13.87 -2.58 12.19
N PRO A 95 14.42 -2.19 13.36
CA PRO A 95 14.21 -2.89 14.63
C PRO A 95 12.73 -3.08 14.93
N ARG A 96 12.37 -4.21 15.56
CA ARG A 96 10.97 -4.57 15.86
C ARG A 96 10.22 -3.49 16.64
N ASP A 97 10.85 -2.91 17.67
CA ASP A 97 10.24 -1.86 18.49
C ASP A 97 10.07 -0.55 17.71
N GLU A 98 11.04 -0.20 16.86
CA GLU A 98 10.95 0.97 15.97
C GLU A 98 9.85 0.75 14.91
N CYS A 99 9.72 -0.47 14.40
CA CYS A 99 8.69 -0.86 13.44
C CYS A 99 7.28 -0.65 14.03
N ARG A 100 7.07 -1.06 15.29
CA ARG A 100 5.80 -0.82 16.01
C ARG A 100 5.50 0.67 16.16
N ALA A 101 6.47 1.46 16.60
CA ALA A 101 6.29 2.92 16.75
C ALA A 101 6.01 3.63 15.41
N LEU A 102 6.63 3.18 14.31
CA LEU A 102 6.38 3.72 12.97
C LEU A 102 5.01 3.29 12.42
N LEU A 103 4.56 2.06 12.72
CA LEU A 103 3.21 1.60 12.39
C LEU A 103 2.15 2.43 13.11
N GLU A 104 2.31 2.68 14.41
CA GLU A 104 1.39 3.51 15.20
C GLU A 104 1.33 4.95 14.65
N ASP A 105 2.46 5.55 14.29
CA ASP A 105 2.52 6.86 13.62
C ASP A 105 1.80 6.85 12.26
N LEU A 106 1.97 5.77 11.48
CA LEU A 106 1.27 5.57 10.20
C LEU A 106 -0.22 5.26 10.36
N MET A 107 -0.72 4.85 11.52
CA MET A 107 -2.16 4.67 11.73
C MET A 107 -2.81 5.90 12.37
N GLY A 108 -2.07 6.64 13.21
CA GLY A 108 -2.56 7.82 13.92
C GLY A 108 -2.49 9.14 13.14
N SER A 109 -1.65 9.23 12.10
CA SER A 109 -1.56 10.43 11.26
C SER A 109 -2.54 10.37 10.07
N SER A 110 -3.15 11.50 9.69
CA SER A 110 -3.89 11.61 8.42
C SER A 110 -3.02 11.29 7.20
N ALA A 111 -1.72 11.65 7.29
CA ALA A 111 -0.63 11.24 6.38
C ALA A 111 -0.37 9.71 6.34
N GLY A 112 -0.93 9.00 7.32
CA GLY A 112 -0.91 7.56 7.49
C GLY A 112 -2.04 6.84 6.76
N SER A 113 -3.06 7.55 6.28
CA SER A 113 -3.83 7.10 5.13
C SER A 113 -3.08 7.56 3.88
N GLN A 114 -2.85 6.68 2.92
CA GLN A 114 -2.21 7.09 1.67
C GLN A 114 -3.23 7.96 0.92
N GLU A 115 -3.22 9.27 1.18
CA GLU A 115 -4.10 10.21 0.51
C GLU A 115 -3.70 10.30 -0.96
N ILE A 116 -4.53 9.68 -1.81
CA ILE A 116 -4.36 9.70 -3.25
C ILE A 116 -5.46 10.58 -3.84
N SER A 117 -5.07 11.75 -4.33
CA SER A 117 -5.94 12.64 -5.09
C SER A 117 -6.19 12.04 -6.46
N ARG A 118 -7.47 11.84 -6.81
CA ARG A 118 -7.88 11.23 -8.08
C ARG A 118 -8.73 12.22 -8.87
N TRP A 119 -8.30 12.52 -10.09
CA TRP A 119 -8.96 13.45 -10.99
C TRP A 119 -9.25 12.72 -12.31
N THR A 120 -10.51 12.62 -12.70
CA THR A 120 -10.91 11.95 -13.94
C THR A 120 -11.77 12.88 -14.78
N LEU A 121 -11.37 13.12 -16.04
CA LEU A 121 -12.13 13.99 -16.95
C LEU A 121 -13.15 13.17 -17.75
N PHE A 122 -12.70 12.13 -18.46
CA PHE A 122 -13.55 11.19 -19.19
C PHE A 122 -13.16 9.74 -18.88
N GLY A 123 -14.07 8.98 -18.26
CA GLY A 123 -13.85 7.58 -17.87
C GLY A 123 -13.99 7.36 -16.36
N GLY A 124 -13.12 6.55 -15.74
CA GLY A 124 -13.22 6.22 -14.31
C GLY A 124 -11.89 5.98 -13.60
N SER A 125 -11.87 6.25 -12.30
CA SER A 125 -10.78 5.82 -11.41
C SER A 125 -11.34 5.14 -10.16
N SER A 126 -10.93 3.89 -9.94
CA SER A 126 -11.34 3.06 -8.80
C SER A 126 -10.16 2.81 -7.87
N LEU A 127 -10.47 2.64 -6.58
CA LEU A 127 -9.59 1.97 -5.63
C LEU A 127 -10.17 0.59 -5.42
N GLU A 128 -9.47 -0.43 -5.89
CA GLU A 128 -9.85 -1.82 -5.80
C GLU A 128 -9.16 -2.43 -4.58
N SER A 129 -9.96 -2.59 -3.52
CA SER A 129 -9.58 -3.45 -2.42
C SER A 129 -9.77 -4.91 -2.85
N PRO A 130 -8.84 -5.83 -2.52
CA PRO A 130 -9.00 -7.23 -2.82
C PRO A 130 -10.34 -7.75 -2.27
N SER A 131 -11.10 -8.45 -3.11
CA SER A 131 -12.37 -9.04 -2.66
C SER A 131 -12.11 -10.09 -1.57
N ALA A 132 -13.08 -10.34 -0.68
CA ALA A 132 -12.97 -11.39 0.34
C ALA A 132 -12.63 -12.78 -0.25
N LYS A 133 -13.16 -13.07 -1.46
CA LYS A 133 -12.84 -14.29 -2.20
C LYS A 133 -11.39 -14.30 -2.69
N THR A 134 -10.88 -13.18 -3.17
CA THR A 134 -9.48 -13.01 -3.59
C THR A 134 -8.55 -13.19 -2.39
N GLU A 135 -8.86 -12.53 -1.26
CA GLU A 135 -8.10 -12.65 -0.01
C GLU A 135 -8.06 -14.10 0.47
N THR A 136 -9.21 -14.77 0.55
CA THR A 136 -9.30 -16.16 0.99
C THR A 136 -8.47 -17.09 0.11
N LYS A 137 -8.54 -16.91 -1.22
CA LYS A 137 -7.72 -17.69 -2.17
C LYS A 137 -6.23 -17.41 -2.00
N SER A 138 -5.85 -16.15 -1.82
CA SER A 138 -4.44 -15.77 -1.62
C SER A 138 -3.87 -16.38 -0.34
N LEU A 139 -4.63 -16.34 0.76
CA LEU A 139 -4.28 -16.95 2.04
C LEU A 139 -4.13 -18.47 1.94
N GLN A 140 -5.05 -19.14 1.26
CA GLN A 140 -4.98 -20.58 1.03
C GLN A 140 -3.75 -20.95 0.18
N ALA A 141 -3.48 -20.20 -0.89
CA ALA A 141 -2.30 -20.44 -1.73
C ALA A 141 -1.00 -20.20 -0.95
N ALA A 142 -0.95 -19.18 -0.09
CA ALA A 142 0.23 -18.87 0.73
C ALA A 142 0.51 -19.94 1.79
N GLU A 143 -0.52 -20.51 2.41
CA GLU A 143 -0.39 -21.64 3.33
C GLU A 143 0.15 -22.88 2.60
N GLN A 144 -0.43 -23.21 1.44
CA GLN A 144 0.03 -24.33 0.62
C GLN A 144 1.47 -24.16 0.13
N ALA A 145 1.89 -22.92 -0.14
CA ALA A 145 3.25 -22.57 -0.53
C ALA A 145 4.23 -22.50 0.67
N GLY A 146 3.76 -22.65 1.91
CA GLY A 146 4.59 -22.57 3.11
C GLY A 146 5.04 -21.15 3.49
N VAL A 147 4.44 -20.11 2.90
CA VAL A 147 4.73 -18.70 3.22
C VAL A 147 4.18 -18.33 4.60
N ILE A 148 3.01 -18.89 4.94
CA ILE A 148 2.33 -18.69 6.22
C ILE A 148 1.97 -20.03 6.87
N THR A 149 1.89 -20.07 8.19
CA THR A 149 1.39 -21.25 8.92
C THR A 149 -0.14 -21.24 9.00
N PRO A 150 -0.78 -22.37 9.33
CA PRO A 150 -2.23 -22.43 9.53
C PRO A 150 -2.76 -21.47 10.59
N GLU A 151 -1.97 -21.21 11.63
CA GLU A 151 -2.29 -20.24 12.69
C GLU A 151 -2.29 -18.82 12.14
N ILE A 152 -1.23 -18.42 11.42
CA ILE A 152 -1.13 -17.11 10.76
C ILE A 152 -2.28 -16.92 9.76
N ARG A 153 -2.61 -17.97 8.99
CA ARG A 153 -3.76 -17.93 8.08
C ARG A 153 -5.06 -17.63 8.83
N ARG A 154 -5.30 -18.29 9.97
CA ARG A 154 -6.50 -18.08 10.79
C ARG A 154 -6.56 -16.65 11.33
N ASP A 155 -5.43 -16.12 11.76
CA ASP A 155 -5.35 -14.74 12.27
C ASP A 155 -5.60 -13.73 11.15
N LEU A 156 -4.94 -13.88 10.00
CA LEU A 156 -5.15 -12.98 8.84
C LEU A 156 -6.57 -13.08 8.28
N ALA A 157 -7.21 -14.24 8.34
CA ALA A 157 -8.60 -14.40 7.90
C ALA A 157 -9.58 -13.54 8.70
N GLN A 158 -9.25 -13.17 9.96
CA GLN A 158 -10.07 -12.25 10.77
C GLN A 158 -10.04 -10.81 10.23
N ALA A 159 -9.03 -10.44 9.45
CA ALA A 159 -8.90 -9.12 8.86
C ALA A 159 -9.69 -8.94 7.56
N ILE A 160 -10.24 -10.02 6.99
CA ILE A 160 -10.98 -9.95 5.72
C ILE A 160 -12.26 -9.15 5.90
N GLY A 161 -12.41 -8.08 5.12
CA GLY A 161 -13.58 -7.19 5.17
C GLY A 161 -13.57 -6.20 6.33
N CYS A 162 -12.53 -6.19 7.15
CA CYS A 162 -12.35 -5.18 8.18
C CYS A 162 -11.88 -3.85 7.57
N PRO A 163 -12.10 -2.71 8.27
CA PRO A 163 -11.46 -1.45 7.92
C PRO A 163 -9.93 -1.58 7.89
N MET A 164 -9.28 -0.78 7.05
CA MET A 164 -7.82 -0.84 6.82
C MET A 164 -6.99 -0.73 8.10
N HIS A 165 -7.40 0.08 9.08
CA HIS A 165 -6.69 0.20 10.35
C HIS A 165 -6.71 -1.11 11.14
N THR A 166 -7.88 -1.75 11.26
CA THR A 166 -8.03 -3.03 11.95
C THR A 166 -7.26 -4.14 11.22
N ALA A 167 -7.31 -4.14 9.89
CA ALA A 167 -6.54 -5.09 9.08
C ALA A 167 -5.03 -4.92 9.29
N ALA A 168 -4.52 -3.68 9.31
CA ALA A 168 -3.12 -3.38 9.57
C ALA A 168 -2.68 -3.80 10.99
N GLU A 169 -3.53 -3.63 12.01
CA GLU A 169 -3.28 -4.11 13.37
C GLU A 169 -3.15 -5.65 13.43
N ILE A 170 -4.06 -6.37 12.77
CA ILE A 170 -4.02 -7.83 12.74
C ILE A 170 -2.78 -8.33 11.99
N VAL A 171 -2.48 -7.75 10.83
CA VAL A 171 -1.28 -8.10 10.03
C VAL A 171 -0.01 -7.82 10.82
N SER A 172 0.09 -6.66 11.46
CA SER A 172 1.26 -6.29 12.25
C SER A 172 1.45 -7.19 13.47
N ARG A 173 0.37 -7.54 14.17
CA ARG A 173 0.42 -8.53 15.25
C ARG A 173 0.96 -9.86 14.75
N ALA A 174 0.45 -10.38 13.64
CA ALA A 174 0.89 -11.66 13.09
C ALA A 174 2.34 -11.63 12.57
N ALA A 175 2.76 -10.55 11.92
CA ALA A 175 4.08 -10.43 11.32
C ALA A 175 5.19 -10.10 12.33
N LEU A 176 4.83 -9.44 13.43
CA LEU A 176 5.81 -9.03 14.43
C LEU A 176 6.11 -10.11 15.44
N VAL A 177 5.26 -11.13 15.69
CA VAL A 177 5.47 -12.20 16.69
C VAL A 177 6.83 -12.88 16.52
#